data_AF-A0A9E6PVJ3-F1
#
_entry.id   AF-A0A9E6PVJ3-F1
#
_cell.length_a   1.000
_cell.length_b   1.000
_cell.length_c   1.000
_cell.angle_alpha   90.00
_cell.angle_beta   90.00
_cell.angle_gamma   90.00
#
_symmetry.space_group_name_H-M   'P 1'
#
loop_
_entity.id
_entity.type
_entity.pdbx_description
1 polymer ?
#
loop_
_entity_poly.entity_id
_entity_poly.type
_entity_poly.pdbx_seq_one_letter_code
_entity_poly.pdbx_strand_id
1 'polypeptide(L)'
;MFEIGFTELLLVGIVALLVLGPERLPMAARGLGRGLGQARRAMNALKAQVQREIDMPALDAAPLQRLEQQIRQGIQLDAAPAHDAAPAKEQA
;
A
#
# COMPACT_ATOMS: atom_id res chain seq x y z
N MET A 1 -30.51 9.70 -12.98
CA MET A 1 -30.46 9.01 -14.29
C MET A 1 -29.73 7.70 -14.06
N PHE A 2 -30.45 6.58 -14.18
CA PHE A 2 -30.12 5.23 -13.68
C PHE A 2 -30.19 5.05 -12.15
N GLU A 3 -31.40 5.16 -11.62
CA GLU A 3 -31.73 4.54 -10.33
C GLU A 3 -31.92 3.04 -10.58
N ILE A 4 -30.90 2.22 -10.33
CA ILE A 4 -31.05 0.75 -10.43
C ILE A 4 -31.91 0.29 -9.25
N GLY A 5 -33.22 0.36 -9.46
CA GLY A 5 -34.23 -0.15 -8.55
C GLY A 5 -34.49 -1.65 -8.77
N PHE A 6 -35.25 -2.24 -7.84
CA PHE A 6 -35.69 -3.63 -7.95
C PHE A 6 -36.44 -3.91 -9.26
N THR A 7 -37.28 -2.96 -9.70
CA THR A 7 -38.07 -3.05 -10.94
C THR A 7 -37.18 -3.12 -12.19
N GLU A 8 -36.17 -2.25 -12.30
CA GLU A 8 -35.21 -2.27 -13.41
C GLU A 8 -34.50 -3.62 -13.50
N LEU A 9 -34.04 -4.14 -12.36
CA LEU A 9 -33.34 -5.42 -12.29
C LEU A 9 -34.26 -6.58 -12.74
N LEU A 10 -35.53 -6.56 -12.33
CA LEU A 10 -36.52 -7.55 -12.75
C LEU A 10 -36.76 -7.49 -14.26
N LEU A 11 -36.90 -6.29 -14.82
CA LEU A 11 -37.11 -6.09 -16.26
C LEU A 11 -35.92 -6.63 -17.07
N VAL A 12 -34.70 -6.27 -16.68
CA VAL A 12 -33.47 -6.79 -17.30
C VAL A 12 -33.40 -8.32 -17.16
N GLY A 13 -33.76 -8.86 -16.01
CA GLY A 13 -33.83 -10.30 -15.77
C GLY A 13 -34.79 -11.00 -16.73
N ILE A 14 -36.00 -10.48 -16.91
CA ILE A 14 -36.99 -11.02 -17.85
C ILE A 14 -36.45 -10.97 -19.29
N VAL A 15 -35.89 -9.85 -19.73
CA VAL A 15 -35.31 -9.70 -21.07
C VAL A 15 -34.16 -10.69 -21.28
N ALA A 16 -33.27 -10.83 -20.29
CA ALA A 16 -32.17 -11.78 -20.36
C ALA A 16 -32.66 -13.24 -20.44
N LEU A 17 -33.73 -13.59 -19.71
CA LEU A 17 -34.36 -14.91 -19.79
C LEU A 17 -34.99 -15.16 -21.17
N LEU A 18 -35.57 -14.15 -21.81
CA LEU A 18 -36.15 -14.25 -23.15
C LEU A 18 -35.07 -14.42 -24.23
N VAL A 19 -34.00 -13.61 -24.18
CA VAL A 19 -32.95 -13.59 -25.22
C VAL A 19 -32.06 -14.83 -25.11
N LEU A 20 -31.60 -15.15 -23.90
CA LEU A 20 -30.64 -16.23 -23.68
C LEU A 20 -31.34 -17.55 -23.38
N GLY A 21 -32.51 -17.50 -22.75
CA GLY A 21 -33.25 -18.67 -22.26
C GLY A 21 -33.04 -18.92 -20.76
N PRO A 22 -34.06 -19.41 -20.03
CA PRO A 22 -34.00 -19.65 -18.59
C PRO A 22 -32.98 -20.73 -18.18
N GLU A 23 -32.70 -21.69 -19.06
CA GLU A 23 -31.71 -22.74 -18.78
C GLU A 23 -30.27 -22.27 -19.06
N ARG A 24 -30.09 -21.33 -20.00
CA ARG A 24 -28.75 -20.89 -20.47
C ARG A 24 -28.19 -19.74 -19.65
N LEU A 25 -29.04 -18.86 -19.12
CA LEU A 25 -28.64 -17.78 -18.23
C LEU A 25 -27.85 -18.27 -16.99
N PRO A 26 -28.32 -19.25 -16.20
CA PRO A 26 -27.56 -19.75 -15.06
C PRO A 26 -26.26 -20.44 -15.50
N MET A 27 -26.24 -21.08 -16.66
CA MET A 27 -25.02 -21.72 -17.18
C MET A 27 -23.97 -20.67 -17.58
N ALA A 28 -24.38 -19.59 -18.26
CA ALA A 28 -23.50 -18.47 -18.62
C ALA A 28 -22.99 -17.74 -17.37
N ALA A 29 -23.86 -17.46 -16.39
CA ALA A 29 -23.48 -16.85 -15.12
C ALA A 29 -22.48 -17.71 -14.34
N ARG A 30 -22.66 -19.03 -14.32
CA ARG A 30 -21.69 -19.97 -13.72
C ARG A 30 -20.36 -20.00 -14.46
N GLY A 31 -20.37 -19.93 -15.80
CA GLY A 31 -19.17 -19.85 -16.63
C GLY A 31 -18.36 -18.59 -16.35
N LEU A 32 -19.01 -17.43 -16.46
CA LEU A 32 -18.42 -16.12 -16.18
C LEU A 32 -17.97 -16.01 -14.71
N GLY A 33 -18.77 -16.51 -13.77
CA GLY A 33 -18.45 -16.50 -12.35
C GLY A 33 -17.20 -17.31 -12.02
N ARG A 34 -17.00 -18.46 -12.67
CA ARG A 34 -15.76 -19.24 -12.52
C ARG A 34 -14.56 -18.50 -13.09
N GLY A 35 -14.68 -17.92 -14.28
CA GLY A 35 -13.61 -17.14 -14.92
C GLY A 35 -13.19 -15.93 -14.10
N LEU A 36 -14.17 -15.11 -13.69
CA LEU A 36 -13.93 -13.95 -12.82
C LEU A 36 -13.39 -14.36 -11.44
N GLY A 37 -13.88 -15.47 -10.88
CA GLY A 37 -13.37 -16.01 -9.62
C GLY A 37 -11.91 -16.42 -9.71
N GLN A 38 -11.51 -17.08 -10.79
CA GLN A 38 -10.11 -17.44 -11.06
C GLN A 38 -9.24 -16.20 -11.28
N ALA A 39 -9.70 -15.24 -12.08
CA ALA A 39 -9.01 -13.98 -12.30
C ALA A 39 -8.80 -13.22 -10.99
N ARG A 40 -9.84 -13.12 -10.14
CA ARG A 40 -9.75 -12.48 -8.83
C ARG A 40 -8.76 -13.18 -7.91
N ARG A 41 -8.72 -14.52 -7.91
CA ARG A 41 -7.72 -15.29 -7.14
C ARG A 41 -6.29 -15.03 -7.63
N ALA A 42 -6.08 -14.99 -8.95
CA ALA A 42 -4.79 -14.67 -9.53
C ALA A 42 -4.34 -13.24 -9.15
N MET A 43 -5.23 -12.25 -9.28
CA MET A 43 -4.96 -10.88 -8.85
C MET A 43 -4.62 -10.78 -7.35
N ASN A 44 -5.35 -11.53 -6.50
CA ASN A 44 -5.07 -11.57 -5.07
C ASN A 44 -3.71 -12.23 -4.76
N ALA A 45 -3.33 -13.28 -5.49
CA ALA A 45 -2.04 -13.93 -5.33
C ALA A 45 -0.89 -12.99 -5.74
N LEU A 46 -1.03 -12.28 -6.86
CA LEU A 46 -0.08 -11.26 -7.30
C LEU A 46 0.02 -10.12 -6.29
N LYS A 47 -1.10 -9.60 -5.81
CA LYS A 47 -1.14 -8.58 -4.75
C LYS A 47 -0.42 -9.07 -3.48
N ALA A 48 -0.61 -10.33 -3.10
CA ALA A 48 0.06 -10.91 -1.93
C ALA A 48 1.57 -11.11 -2.13
N GLN A 49 2.03 -11.40 -3.34
CA GLN A 49 3.46 -11.44 -3.66
C GLN A 49 4.06 -10.03 -3.64
N VAL A 50 3.41 -9.08 -4.31
CA VAL A 50 3.83 -7.67 -4.32
C VAL A 50 3.84 -7.08 -2.91
N GLN A 51 2.84 -7.35 -2.07
CA GLN A 51 2.84 -6.88 -0.68
C GLN A 51 4.01 -7.46 0.11
N ARG A 52 4.36 -8.73 -0.08
CA ARG A 52 5.54 -9.34 0.58
C ARG A 52 6.85 -8.72 0.12
N GLU A 53 6.92 -8.26 -1.12
CA GLU A 53 8.10 -7.61 -1.70
C GLU A 53 8.17 -6.11 -1.34
N ILE A 54 7.02 -5.44 -1.23
CA ILE A 54 6.87 -4.03 -0.81
C ILE A 54 6.86 -3.89 0.72
N ASP A 55 6.71 -4.98 1.48
CA ASP A 55 7.08 -5.05 2.91
C ASP A 55 8.62 -5.02 3.11
N MET A 56 9.43 -4.91 2.04
CA MET A 56 10.70 -4.19 2.18
C MET A 56 10.35 -2.79 2.66
N PRO A 57 10.66 -2.44 3.92
CA PRO A 57 10.05 -1.33 4.65
C PRO A 57 9.97 -0.13 3.72
N ALA A 58 8.76 0.13 3.22
CA ALA A 58 8.46 1.20 2.30
C ALA A 58 8.67 2.49 3.07
N LEU A 59 9.94 2.91 3.12
CA LEU A 59 10.45 4.12 3.74
C LEU A 59 9.52 4.65 4.83
N ASP A 60 9.35 3.87 5.91
CA ASP A 60 8.87 4.44 7.17
C ASP A 60 9.69 5.70 7.38
N ALA A 61 9.12 6.81 7.82
CA ALA A 61 9.87 8.02 8.11
C ALA A 61 10.96 7.84 9.22
N ALA A 62 11.18 6.61 9.68
CA ALA A 62 12.14 6.19 10.69
C ALA A 62 13.62 6.44 10.33
N PRO A 63 14.13 6.26 9.10
CA PRO A 63 15.51 6.60 8.74
C PRO A 63 15.76 8.11 8.81
N LEU A 64 14.77 8.93 8.40
CA LEU A 64 14.87 10.39 8.41
C LEU A 64 14.91 10.94 9.84
N GLN A 65 14.09 10.38 10.76
CA GLN A 65 14.11 10.76 12.18
C GLN A 65 15.42 10.40 12.88
N ARG A 66 16.04 9.27 12.54
CA ARG A 66 17.36 8.88 13.07
C ARG A 66 18.47 9.79 12.56
N LEU A 67 18.38 10.24 11.31
CA LEU A 67 19.33 11.19 10.73
C LEU A 67 19.26 12.55 11.42
N GLU A 68 18.05 13.08 11.67
CA GLU A 68 17.88 14.32 12.45
C GLU A 68 18.44 14.21 13.88
N GLN A 69 18.24 13.07 14.54
CA GLN A 69 18.77 12.85 15.90
C GLN A 69 20.30 12.81 15.92
N GLN A 70 20.94 12.17 14.94
CA GLN A 70 22.40 12.16 14.83
C GLN A 70 22.95 13.54 14.51
N ILE A 71 22.28 14.34 13.67
CA ILE A 71 22.69 15.72 13.39
C ILE A 71 22.54 16.59 14.65
N ARG A 72 21.45 16.46 15.41
CA ARG A 72 21.25 17.17 16.69
C ARG A 72 22.25 16.77 17.78
N GLN A 73 22.75 15.54 17.77
CA GLN A 73 23.76 15.05 18.72
C GLN A 73 25.19 15.38 18.28
N GLY A 74 25.50 15.25 16.99
CA GLY A 74 26.82 15.54 16.41
C GLY A 74 27.17 17.03 16.39
N ILE A 75 26.18 17.92 16.34
CA ILE A 75 26.39 19.38 16.45
C ILE A 75 26.71 19.81 17.90
N GLN A 76 26.50 18.96 18.91
CA GLN A 76 26.84 19.27 20.31
C GLN A 76 28.29 18.90 20.69
N LEU A 77 29.04 18.17 19.86
CA LEU A 77 30.45 17.85 20.15
C LEU A 77 31.45 18.94 19.71
N ASP A 78 31.01 19.97 18.99
CA ASP A 78 31.89 21.04 18.50
C ASP A 78 31.69 22.38 19.24
N ALA A 79 30.69 22.47 20.13
CA ALA A 79 30.44 23.65 20.95
C ALA A 79 31.10 23.53 22.35
N ALA A 80 32.44 23.58 22.35
CA ALA A 80 33.32 23.98 23.46
C ALA A 80 33.45 23.02 24.68
N PRO A 81 34.68 22.81 25.19
CA PRO A 81 35.35 23.91 25.87
C PRO A 81 36.78 24.14 25.36
N ALA A 82 37.10 25.42 25.16
CA ALA A 82 38.45 25.92 25.25
C ALA A 82 38.95 25.76 26.71
N HIS A 83 39.36 24.54 27.05
CA HIS A 83 40.20 24.25 28.21
C HIS A 83 41.27 23.28 27.76
N ASP A 84 42.39 23.82 27.30
CA ASP A 84 43.70 23.54 27.89
C ASP A 84 44.82 24.10 26.99
N ALA A 85 45.35 25.25 27.39
CA ALA A 85 46.71 25.65 27.04
C ALA A 85 47.27 26.59 28.13
N ALA A 86 47.40 26.09 29.35
CA ALA A 86 48.55 26.44 30.20
C ALA A 86 49.42 25.17 30.26
N PRO A 87 50.73 25.22 29.99
CA PRO A 87 51.64 25.97 30.88
C PRO A 87 52.85 26.64 30.18
N ALA A 88 53.64 27.33 31.00
CA ALA A 88 55.07 27.65 30.82
C ALA A 88 55.45 28.89 29.98
N LYS A 89 55.65 30.02 30.69
CA LYS A 89 56.89 30.81 30.64
C LYS A 89 57.15 31.49 32.00
N GLU A 90 57.92 30.82 32.86
CA GLU A 90 58.65 31.45 33.98
C GLU A 90 60.02 30.77 34.07
N GLN A 91 60.98 31.31 33.30
CA GLN A 91 62.42 31.20 33.50
C GLN A 91 63.06 32.41 32.82
N ALA A 92 63.27 33.49 33.59
CA ALA A 92 64.31 34.51 33.42
C ALA A 92 64.31 35.44 34.63
#